data_AF-A0A9E0BL66-F1
#
_entry.id   AF-A0A9E0BL66-F1
#
_cell.length_a   1.000
_cell.length_b   1.000
_cell.length_c   1.000
_cell.angle_alpha   90.00
_cell.angle_beta   90.00
_cell.angle_gamma   90.00
#
_symmetry.space_group_name_H-M   'P 1'
#
loop_
_entity.id
_entity.type
_entity.pdbx_description
1 polymer ?
#
loop_
_entity_poly.entity_id
_entity_poly.type
_entity_poly.pdbx_seq_one_letter_code
_entity_poly.pdbx_strand_id
1 'polypeptide(L)'
;MKRLILGAALAALTGCAQPAALPKGPMAAGPGITITAVPVPLNPQDAKQDRIGDFVYAGGLQLSSDQTARLHGLSDLRVTADGKLLTLSDEGDLLETRVILDKAGRLIGVGPGKLTVLTGPDGKPLQGKKEADSEGLAVLPNGDRLVSFEAIDRILLYPAKGGAPRVVNAPVAAGFPPNGGM
;
A
#
# COMPACT_ATOMS: atom_id res chain seq x y z
N MET A 1 63.68 -25.06 37.40
CA MET A 1 62.37 -24.46 37.07
C MET A 1 62.41 -24.04 35.61
N LYS A 2 61.80 -24.82 34.70
CA LYS A 2 61.76 -24.55 33.25
C LYS A 2 60.45 -23.84 32.92
N ARG A 3 60.49 -22.67 32.27
CA ARG A 3 59.30 -21.99 31.72
C ARG A 3 59.38 -22.07 30.19
N LEU A 4 58.50 -22.89 29.61
CA LEU A 4 58.22 -22.96 28.19
C LEU A 4 57.36 -21.75 27.80
N ILE A 5 57.79 -20.96 26.82
CA ILE A 5 56.99 -19.89 26.21
C ILE A 5 56.45 -20.44 24.88
N LEU A 6 55.14 -20.58 24.81
CA LEU A 6 54.40 -21.02 23.64
C LEU A 6 54.18 -19.81 22.72
N GLY A 7 54.81 -19.81 21.53
CA GLY A 7 54.60 -18.77 20.52
C GLY A 7 53.29 -19.00 19.77
N ALA A 8 52.36 -18.05 19.87
CA ALA A 8 51.15 -18.02 19.06
C ALA A 8 51.41 -17.19 17.79
N ALA A 9 51.33 -17.83 16.62
CA ALA A 9 51.39 -17.16 15.33
C ALA A 9 50.04 -16.50 15.02
N LEU A 10 50.05 -15.16 14.87
CA LEU A 10 48.86 -14.38 14.51
C LEU A 10 48.77 -14.31 12.98
N ALA A 11 47.79 -15.01 12.40
CA ALA A 11 47.50 -14.91 10.96
C ALA A 11 46.72 -13.62 10.68
N ALA A 12 47.33 -12.67 9.99
CA ALA A 12 46.68 -11.43 9.55
C ALA A 12 45.85 -11.70 8.28
N LEU A 13 44.52 -11.80 8.44
CA LEU A 13 43.57 -11.79 7.34
C LEU A 13 43.30 -10.35 6.91
N THR A 14 44.04 -9.85 5.91
CA THR A 14 43.72 -8.59 5.24
C THR A 14 42.64 -8.83 4.19
N GLY A 15 41.39 -8.93 4.64
CA GLY A 15 40.22 -8.82 3.75
C GLY A 15 39.98 -7.35 3.45
N CYS A 16 40.21 -6.93 2.20
CA CYS A 16 39.80 -5.60 1.73
C CYS A 16 38.26 -5.55 1.73
N ALA A 17 37.67 -5.00 2.79
CA ALA A 17 36.25 -4.67 2.80
C ALA A 17 36.02 -3.53 1.79
N GLN A 18 35.39 -3.85 0.66
CA GLN A 18 34.90 -2.81 -0.23
C GLN A 18 33.82 -2.00 0.52
N PRO A 19 33.84 -0.67 0.47
CA PRO A 19 32.74 0.12 1.01
C PRO A 19 31.46 -0.25 0.25
N ALA A 20 30.42 -0.61 1.00
CA ALA A 20 29.11 -0.91 0.42
C ALA A 20 28.64 0.31 -0.41
N ALA A 21 28.22 0.06 -1.65
CA ALA A 21 27.73 1.12 -2.52
C ALA A 21 26.48 1.76 -1.89
N LEU A 22 26.52 3.08 -1.68
CA LEU A 22 25.37 3.83 -1.20
C LEU A 22 24.27 3.86 -2.28
N PRO A 23 22.98 3.70 -1.91
CA PRO A 23 21.89 3.77 -2.86
C PRO A 23 21.82 5.16 -3.51
N LYS A 24 21.72 5.20 -4.84
CA LYS A 24 21.72 6.42 -5.67
C LYS A 24 20.39 7.19 -5.67
N GLY A 25 19.53 7.03 -4.66
CA GLY A 25 18.23 7.70 -4.62
C GLY A 25 17.65 7.80 -3.21
N PRO A 26 16.65 8.68 -3.00
CA PRO A 26 15.98 8.80 -1.71
C PRO A 26 15.34 7.46 -1.33
N MET A 27 15.71 6.96 -0.15
CA MET A 27 15.07 5.81 0.48
C MET A 27 13.66 6.19 0.94
N ALA A 28 12.68 5.31 0.70
CA ALA A 28 11.30 5.57 1.05
C ALA A 28 11.11 5.82 2.55
N ALA A 29 10.28 6.79 2.91
CA ALA A 29 9.86 7.02 4.30
C ALA A 29 8.79 5.99 4.70
N GLY A 30 9.11 5.12 5.67
CA GLY A 30 8.27 4.06 6.25
C GLY A 30 8.82 2.64 5.96
N PRO A 31 8.73 1.66 6.87
CA PRO A 31 9.19 0.31 6.59
C PRO A 31 8.28 -0.31 5.52
N GLY A 32 8.87 -0.69 4.39
CA GLY A 32 8.15 -1.45 3.37
C GLY A 32 7.67 -2.78 3.96
N ILE A 33 6.48 -3.22 3.54
CA ILE A 33 5.94 -4.55 3.83
C ILE A 33 6.08 -5.44 2.60
N THR A 34 6.33 -6.71 2.85
CA THR A 34 6.26 -7.76 1.84
C THR A 34 4.81 -8.19 1.70
N ILE A 35 4.36 -8.32 0.45
CA ILE A 35 3.00 -8.70 0.11
C ILE A 35 3.08 -9.98 -0.70
N THR A 36 2.40 -11.00 -0.23
CA THR A 36 2.10 -12.19 -1.02
C THR A 36 0.84 -11.90 -1.83
N ALA A 37 0.92 -12.07 -3.14
CA ALA A 37 -0.19 -11.89 -4.05
C ALA A 37 -0.47 -13.19 -4.79
N VAL A 38 -1.68 -13.72 -4.64
CA VAL A 38 -2.12 -14.94 -5.31
C VAL A 38 -3.15 -14.58 -6.38
N PRO A 39 -2.93 -14.92 -7.65
CA PRO A 39 -3.92 -14.72 -8.71
C PRO A 39 -5.24 -15.43 -8.40
N VAL A 40 -6.33 -14.70 -8.57
CA VAL A 40 -7.70 -15.20 -8.43
C VAL A 40 -8.32 -15.29 -9.83
N PRO A 41 -8.87 -16.45 -10.23
CA PRO A 41 -9.56 -16.57 -11.52
C PRO A 41 -10.90 -15.82 -11.48
N LEU A 42 -11.39 -15.42 -12.66
CA LEU A 42 -12.74 -14.85 -12.81
C LEU A 42 -13.81 -15.80 -12.27
N ASN A 43 -13.71 -17.07 -12.67
CA ASN A 43 -14.64 -18.13 -12.27
C ASN A 43 -13.85 -19.25 -11.56
N PRO A 44 -14.03 -19.44 -10.24
CA PRO A 44 -13.39 -20.52 -9.50
C PRO A 44 -13.79 -21.94 -9.94
N GLN A 45 -14.97 -22.09 -10.55
CA GLN A 45 -15.48 -23.37 -11.06
C GLN A 45 -14.99 -23.68 -12.49
N ASP A 46 -14.58 -22.66 -13.25
CA ASP A 46 -13.97 -22.80 -14.56
C ASP A 46 -12.83 -21.79 -14.74
N ALA A 47 -11.61 -22.20 -14.37
CA ALA A 47 -10.42 -21.36 -14.44
C ALA A 47 -10.03 -20.93 -15.88
N LYS A 48 -10.64 -21.52 -16.92
CA LYS A 48 -10.41 -21.11 -18.32
C LYS A 48 -11.35 -19.99 -18.76
N GLN A 49 -12.42 -19.74 -18.02
CA GLN A 49 -13.30 -18.62 -18.31
C GLN A 49 -12.58 -17.31 -17.96
N ASP A 50 -12.27 -16.51 -18.98
CA ASP A 50 -11.61 -15.21 -18.86
C ASP A 50 -12.48 -14.05 -19.35
N ARG A 51 -13.75 -14.33 -19.68
CA ARG A 51 -14.67 -13.36 -20.27
C ARG A 51 -16.08 -13.44 -19.68
N ILE A 52 -16.74 -12.28 -19.70
CA ILE A 52 -18.18 -12.12 -19.52
C ILE A 52 -18.68 -11.22 -20.64
N GLY A 53 -19.41 -11.78 -21.62
CA GLY A 53 -19.77 -11.05 -22.83
C GLY A 53 -18.51 -10.51 -23.53
N ASP A 54 -18.49 -9.19 -23.79
CA ASP A 54 -17.36 -8.50 -24.43
C ASP A 54 -16.24 -8.10 -23.43
N PHE A 55 -16.44 -8.29 -22.12
CA PHE A 55 -15.46 -7.93 -21.10
C PHE A 55 -14.42 -9.04 -20.94
N VAL A 56 -13.15 -8.66 -21.04
CA VAL A 56 -12.01 -9.53 -20.71
C VAL A 56 -11.61 -9.29 -19.26
N TYR A 57 -11.50 -10.36 -18.49
CA TYR A 57 -11.00 -10.31 -17.13
C TYR A 57 -9.52 -9.93 -17.12
N ALA A 58 -9.22 -8.75 -16.57
CA ALA A 58 -7.85 -8.24 -16.47
C ALA A 58 -7.00 -9.00 -15.43
N GLY A 59 -7.63 -9.79 -14.56
CA GLY A 59 -7.02 -10.51 -13.44
C GLY A 59 -7.55 -10.02 -12.09
N GLY A 60 -7.27 -10.80 -11.05
CA GLY A 60 -7.59 -10.48 -9.66
C GLY A 60 -6.52 -11.05 -8.75
N LEU A 61 -6.37 -10.45 -7.57
CA LEU A 61 -5.36 -10.86 -6.60
C LEU A 61 -5.99 -10.98 -5.22
N GLN A 62 -5.65 -12.06 -4.53
CA GLN A 62 -5.75 -12.15 -3.08
C GLN A 62 -4.43 -11.67 -2.49
N LEU A 63 -4.50 -10.66 -1.61
CA LEU A 63 -3.32 -10.07 -0.96
C LEU A 63 -3.21 -10.56 0.49
N SER A 64 -1.99 -10.88 0.92
CA SER A 64 -1.69 -11.23 2.31
C SER A 64 -0.28 -10.81 2.70
N SER A 65 0.00 -10.76 4.01
CA SER A 65 1.32 -10.48 4.56
C SER A 65 1.46 -11.18 5.92
N ASP A 66 2.66 -11.67 6.23
CA ASP A 66 3.01 -12.17 7.56
C ASP A 66 3.36 -11.04 8.54
N GLN A 67 3.53 -9.81 8.03
CA GLN A 67 3.89 -8.62 8.82
C GLN A 67 2.67 -7.83 9.30
N THR A 68 1.49 -8.08 8.74
CA THR A 68 0.27 -7.32 9.07
C THR A 68 -0.99 -8.06 8.65
N ALA A 69 -2.06 -7.93 9.44
CA ALA A 69 -3.39 -8.39 9.08
C ALA A 69 -4.18 -7.36 8.26
N ARG A 70 -3.69 -6.12 8.10
CA ARG A 70 -4.46 -4.97 7.59
C ARG A 70 -4.49 -4.85 6.05
N LEU A 71 -4.50 -5.97 5.36
CA LEU A 71 -4.67 -6.06 3.90
C LEU A 71 -6.07 -6.57 3.55
N HIS A 72 -7.09 -6.00 4.20
CA HIS A 72 -8.50 -6.32 3.98
C HIS A 72 -9.33 -5.04 3.89
N GLY A 73 -10.62 -5.19 3.59
CA GLY A 73 -11.54 -4.05 3.55
C GLY A 73 -11.18 -3.00 2.50
N LEU A 74 -10.58 -3.42 1.37
CA LEU A 74 -10.16 -2.50 0.32
C LEU A 74 -11.39 -1.91 -0.38
N SER A 75 -11.56 -0.59 -0.32
CA SER A 75 -12.77 0.09 -0.83
C SER A 75 -12.54 0.79 -2.17
N ASP A 76 -11.39 1.43 -2.37
CA ASP A 76 -11.08 2.11 -3.64
C ASP A 76 -9.59 1.98 -4.01
N LEU A 77 -9.29 2.20 -5.30
CA LEU A 77 -7.95 2.13 -5.84
C LEU A 77 -7.70 3.11 -6.98
N ARG A 78 -6.42 3.44 -7.17
CA ARG A 78 -5.90 4.18 -8.31
C ARG A 78 -4.66 3.48 -8.84
N VAL A 79 -4.72 3.07 -10.12
CA VAL A 79 -3.55 2.60 -10.87
C VAL A 79 -3.08 3.70 -11.82
N THR A 80 -1.80 4.05 -11.74
CA THR A 80 -1.16 5.00 -12.67
C THR A 80 -0.62 4.28 -13.91
N ALA A 81 -0.31 5.04 -14.96
CA ALA A 81 0.24 4.48 -16.21
C ALA A 81 1.59 3.77 -16.01
N ASP A 82 2.39 4.21 -15.03
CA ASP A 82 3.63 3.56 -14.61
C ASP A 82 3.39 2.44 -13.58
N GLY A 83 2.16 1.93 -13.45
CA GLY A 83 1.83 0.75 -12.66
C GLY A 83 1.85 0.94 -11.14
N LYS A 84 1.97 2.17 -10.63
CA LYS A 84 1.80 2.45 -9.20
C LYS A 84 0.34 2.19 -8.83
N LEU A 85 0.12 1.41 -7.79
CA LEU A 85 -1.17 1.18 -7.16
C LEU A 85 -1.22 1.94 -5.85
N LEU A 86 -2.27 2.75 -5.68
CA LEU A 86 -2.70 3.26 -4.40
C LEU A 86 -4.06 2.63 -4.11
N THR A 87 -4.27 2.08 -2.92
CA THR A 87 -5.58 1.57 -2.52
C THR A 87 -5.85 1.90 -1.06
N LEU A 88 -7.10 2.23 -0.76
CA LEU A 88 -7.55 2.54 0.59
C LEU A 88 -8.38 1.40 1.16
N SER A 89 -8.34 1.26 2.48
CA SER A 89 -9.27 0.39 3.20
C SER A 89 -10.30 1.18 4.00
N ASP A 90 -11.46 0.59 4.17
CA ASP A 90 -12.53 0.99 5.09
C ASP A 90 -12.11 0.96 6.58
N GLU A 91 -10.92 0.41 6.88
CA GLU A 91 -10.24 0.49 8.19
C GLU A 91 -9.29 1.71 8.33
N GLY A 92 -9.27 2.60 7.34
CA GLY A 92 -8.51 3.86 7.39
C GLY A 92 -7.04 3.70 7.06
N ASP A 93 -6.72 2.92 6.03
CA ASP A 93 -5.35 2.66 5.63
C ASP A 93 -5.11 2.93 4.16
N LEU A 94 -3.89 3.35 3.84
CA LEU A 94 -3.40 3.53 2.49
C LEU A 94 -2.26 2.54 2.24
N LEU A 95 -2.47 1.68 1.24
CA LEU A 95 -1.43 0.86 0.67
C LEU A 95 -0.93 1.49 -0.62
N GLU A 96 0.38 1.73 -0.70
CA GLU A 96 1.08 2.09 -1.92
C GLU A 96 1.95 0.89 -2.37
N THR A 97 1.74 0.38 -3.57
CA THR A 97 2.55 -0.70 -4.16
C THR A 97 2.63 -0.52 -5.68
N ARG A 98 3.10 -1.54 -6.41
CA ARG A 98 3.15 -1.57 -7.87
C ARG A 98 2.52 -2.84 -8.39
N VAL A 99 1.63 -2.73 -9.38
CA VAL A 99 1.10 -3.90 -10.07
C VAL A 99 2.19 -4.58 -10.91
N ILE A 100 2.10 -5.90 -10.99
CA ILE A 100 2.94 -6.75 -11.83
C ILE A 100 2.03 -7.37 -12.87
N LEU A 101 2.33 -7.11 -14.14
CA LEU A 101 1.61 -7.65 -15.28
C LEU A 101 2.46 -8.69 -16.01
N ASP A 102 1.81 -9.71 -16.58
CA ASP A 102 2.47 -10.63 -17.51
C ASP A 102 2.69 -10.00 -18.90
N LYS A 103 3.34 -10.73 -19.81
CA LYS A 103 3.61 -10.26 -21.18
C LYS A 103 2.35 -9.96 -22.00
N ALA A 104 1.21 -10.54 -21.62
CA ALA A 104 -0.08 -10.30 -22.24
C ALA A 104 -0.86 -9.16 -21.55
N GLY A 105 -0.28 -8.52 -20.53
CA GLY A 105 -0.89 -7.41 -19.80
C GLY A 105 -1.84 -7.84 -18.68
N ARG A 106 -1.89 -9.13 -18.30
CA ARG A 106 -2.76 -9.59 -17.20
C ARG A 106 -2.12 -9.34 -15.85
N LEU A 107 -2.94 -8.99 -14.86
CA LEU A 107 -2.50 -8.82 -13.48
C LEU A 107 -2.11 -10.17 -12.87
N ILE A 108 -0.85 -10.27 -12.44
CA ILE A 108 -0.28 -11.50 -11.85
C ILE A 108 0.31 -11.32 -10.46
N GLY A 109 0.42 -10.08 -9.97
CA GLY A 109 0.89 -9.81 -8.62
C GLY A 109 1.04 -8.33 -8.30
N VAL A 110 1.58 -8.06 -7.12
CA VAL A 110 2.07 -6.74 -6.72
C VAL A 110 3.49 -6.85 -6.15
N GLY A 111 4.23 -5.76 -6.18
CA GLY A 111 5.52 -5.65 -5.50
C GLY A 111 5.37 -5.49 -3.98
N PRO A 112 6.51 -5.35 -3.27
CA PRO A 112 6.48 -4.87 -1.88
C PRO A 112 5.79 -3.51 -1.82
N GLY A 113 5.11 -3.26 -0.72
CA GLY A 113 4.29 -2.07 -0.54
C GLY A 113 4.71 -1.23 0.66
N LYS A 114 4.07 -0.08 0.78
CA LYS A 114 4.11 0.78 1.97
C LYS A 114 2.68 0.91 2.48
N LEU A 115 2.49 0.52 3.73
CA LEU A 115 1.20 0.62 4.41
C LEU A 115 1.25 1.76 5.43
N THR A 116 0.32 2.70 5.31
CA THR A 116 0.22 3.86 6.22
C THR A 116 -1.19 4.01 6.73
N VAL A 117 -1.33 4.30 8.03
CA VAL A 117 -2.62 4.68 8.61
C VAL A 117 -2.98 6.09 8.16
N LEU A 118 -4.24 6.30 7.79
CA LEU A 118 -4.78 7.62 7.53
C LEU A 118 -4.88 8.40 8.84
N THR A 119 -4.47 9.67 8.80
CA THR A 119 -4.54 10.58 9.93
C THR A 119 -5.69 11.57 9.79
N GLY A 120 -6.16 12.12 10.90
CA GLY A 120 -7.07 13.25 10.93
C GLY A 120 -6.33 14.60 10.84
N PRO A 121 -7.07 15.72 10.77
CA PRO A 121 -6.48 17.06 10.72
C PRO A 121 -5.63 17.45 11.95
N ASP A 122 -5.79 16.74 13.06
CA ASP A 122 -4.96 16.88 14.26
C ASP A 122 -3.62 16.13 14.16
N GLY A 123 -3.36 15.47 13.02
CA GLY A 123 -2.16 14.69 12.75
C GLY A 123 -2.14 13.32 13.41
N LYS A 124 -3.20 12.93 14.13
CA LYS A 124 -3.29 11.62 14.79
C LYS A 124 -3.93 10.58 13.88
N PRO A 125 -3.64 9.29 14.04
CA PRO A 125 -4.34 8.24 13.30
C PRO A 125 -5.86 8.30 13.57
N LEU A 126 -6.67 8.11 12.54
CA LEU A 126 -8.13 8.00 12.69
C LEU A 126 -8.45 6.81 13.62
N GLN A 127 -9.36 7.01 14.57
CA GLN A 127 -9.63 6.03 15.63
C GLN A 127 -11.00 5.39 15.47
N GLY A 128 -10.99 4.07 15.25
CA GLY A 128 -12.20 3.25 15.16
C GLY A 128 -12.97 3.42 13.84
N LYS A 129 -13.87 2.46 13.59
CA LYS A 129 -14.56 2.31 12.30
C LYS A 129 -15.21 3.59 11.80
N LYS A 130 -16.00 4.27 12.65
CA LYS A 130 -16.74 5.48 12.26
C LYS A 130 -15.88 6.64 11.75
N GLU A 131 -14.66 6.78 12.27
CA GLU A 131 -13.76 7.85 11.83
C GLU A 131 -12.95 7.44 10.60
N ALA A 132 -12.64 6.15 10.48
CA ALA A 132 -11.67 5.59 9.55
C ALA A 132 -12.29 5.04 8.26
N ASP A 133 -13.63 5.01 8.16
CA ASP A 133 -14.42 4.40 7.08
C ASP A 133 -14.18 5.06 5.71
N SER A 134 -13.02 4.84 5.10
CA SER A 134 -12.62 5.52 3.85
C SER A 134 -13.04 4.74 2.61
N GLU A 135 -13.76 5.40 1.72
CA GLU A 135 -14.50 4.73 0.63
C GLU A 135 -14.12 5.21 -0.77
N GLY A 136 -13.44 6.35 -0.89
CA GLY A 136 -13.09 6.90 -2.20
C GLY A 136 -11.73 7.57 -2.19
N LEU A 137 -11.01 7.45 -3.31
CA LEU A 137 -9.67 7.98 -3.53
C LEU A 137 -9.59 8.70 -4.88
N ALA A 138 -9.34 10.01 -4.83
CA ALA A 138 -8.92 10.76 -6.02
C ALA A 138 -7.51 11.31 -5.85
N VAL A 139 -6.68 11.14 -6.87
CA VAL A 139 -5.33 11.72 -6.93
C VAL A 139 -5.35 12.91 -7.88
N LEU A 140 -5.09 14.09 -7.35
CA LEU A 140 -5.06 15.34 -8.11
C LEU A 140 -3.75 15.47 -8.92
N PRO A 141 -3.71 16.32 -9.97
CA PRO A 141 -2.50 16.50 -10.80
C PRO A 141 -1.25 16.95 -10.04
N ASN A 142 -1.41 17.64 -8.91
CA ASN A 142 -0.32 18.06 -8.04
C ASN A 142 0.14 16.95 -7.06
N GLY A 143 -0.48 15.77 -7.11
CA GLY A 143 -0.21 14.62 -6.25
C GLY A 143 -0.98 14.61 -4.93
N ASP A 144 -1.78 15.64 -4.64
CA ASP A 144 -2.65 15.64 -3.46
C ASP A 144 -3.69 14.54 -3.60
N ARG A 145 -4.11 13.97 -2.47
CA ARG A 145 -5.13 12.92 -2.45
C ARG A 145 -6.38 13.43 -1.75
N LEU A 146 -7.52 13.29 -2.41
CA LEU A 146 -8.84 13.44 -1.78
C LEU A 146 -9.31 12.07 -1.33
N VAL A 147 -9.76 11.98 -0.08
CA VAL A 147 -10.32 10.77 0.50
C VAL A 147 -11.70 11.06 1.04
N SER A 148 -12.72 10.34 0.60
CA SER A 148 -14.06 10.40 1.15
C SER A 148 -14.25 9.36 2.25
N PHE A 149 -15.05 9.70 3.26
CA PHE A 149 -15.35 8.84 4.40
C PHE A 149 -16.85 8.64 4.55
N GLU A 150 -17.25 7.43 4.95
CA GLU A 150 -18.57 7.07 5.45
C GLU A 150 -18.67 7.28 6.97
N ALA A 151 -19.89 7.15 7.50
CA ALA A 151 -20.32 7.33 8.89
C ALA A 151 -20.14 8.76 9.46
N ILE A 152 -18.99 9.39 9.22
CA ILE A 152 -18.72 10.81 9.46
C ILE A 152 -18.35 11.42 8.12
N ASP A 153 -19.41 11.75 7.36
CA ASP A 153 -19.32 12.18 5.97
C ASP A 153 -18.44 13.42 5.82
N ARG A 154 -17.29 13.22 5.20
CA ARG A 154 -16.34 14.28 4.89
C ARG A 154 -15.41 13.87 3.77
N ILE A 155 -14.81 14.87 3.13
CA ILE A 155 -13.67 14.66 2.26
C ILE A 155 -12.46 15.32 2.91
N LEU A 156 -11.38 14.54 3.08
CA LEU A 156 -10.09 15.06 3.52
C LEU A 156 -9.13 15.16 2.34
N LEU A 157 -8.43 16.29 2.24
CA LEU A 157 -7.28 16.43 1.36
C LEU A 157 -6.00 16.11 2.13
N TYR A 158 -5.29 15.08 1.68
CA TYR A 158 -3.94 14.71 2.12
C TYR A 158 -2.91 15.35 1.19
N PRO A 159 -2.06 16.27 1.68
CA PRO A 159 -1.08 16.95 0.85
C PRO A 159 -0.01 16.00 0.30
N ALA A 160 0.34 16.15 -0.98
CA ALA A 160 1.39 15.35 -1.64
C ALA A 160 2.74 15.45 -0.93
N LYS A 161 3.04 16.64 -0.39
CA LYS A 161 4.28 16.97 0.32
C LYS A 161 4.30 16.49 1.78
N GLY A 162 3.24 15.79 2.22
CA GLY A 162 3.04 15.43 3.61
C GLY A 162 2.51 16.58 4.47
N GLY A 163 2.23 16.28 5.73
CA GLY A 163 1.57 17.19 6.67
C GLY A 163 0.16 16.71 7.04
N ALA A 164 -0.48 17.45 7.95
CA ALA A 164 -1.83 17.14 8.38
C ALA A 164 -2.82 17.33 7.21
N PRO A 165 -3.78 16.41 7.03
CA PRO A 165 -4.85 16.62 6.08
C PRO A 165 -5.78 17.75 6.53
N ARG A 166 -6.58 18.24 5.61
CA ARG A 166 -7.62 19.24 5.91
C ARG A 166 -8.94 18.82 5.30
N VAL A 167 -10.02 19.17 5.98
CA VAL A 167 -11.37 19.05 5.41
C VAL A 167 -11.45 19.95 4.18
N VAL A 168 -12.07 19.45 3.11
CA VAL A 168 -12.43 20.26 1.94
C VAL A 168 -13.94 20.44 1.87
N ASN A 169 -14.36 21.47 1.16
CA ASN A 169 -15.78 21.66 0.88
C ASN A 169 -16.29 20.49 0.04
N ALA A 170 -17.36 19.87 0.53
CA ALA A 170 -18.11 18.84 -0.17
C ALA A 170 -19.59 19.26 -0.16
N PRO A 171 -20.40 18.78 -1.12
CA PRO A 171 -21.85 18.90 -0.99
C PRO A 171 -22.29 18.34 0.36
N VAL A 172 -23.16 19.06 1.07
CA VAL A 172 -23.73 18.52 2.31
C VAL A 172 -24.61 17.34 1.93
N ALA A 173 -24.17 16.15 2.31
CA ALA A 173 -24.95 14.93 2.31
C ALA A 173 -26.11 15.08 3.31
N ALA A 174 -27.22 15.69 2.89
CA ALA A 174 -28.39 15.83 3.75
C ALA A 174 -29.31 14.63 3.55
N GLY A 175 -29.32 13.71 4.52
CA GLY A 175 -30.38 12.71 4.66
C GLY A 175 -30.14 11.36 3.99
N PHE A 176 -28.90 10.95 3.73
CA PHE A 176 -28.65 9.56 3.33
C PHE A 176 -28.92 8.60 4.49
N PRO A 177 -29.60 7.46 4.25
CA PRO A 177 -29.73 6.44 5.26
C PRO A 177 -28.35 5.79 5.53
N PRO A 178 -28.13 5.22 6.73
CA PRO A 178 -26.91 4.48 7.02
C PRO A 178 -26.64 3.41 5.96
N ASN A 179 -25.43 3.40 5.39
CA ASN A 179 -25.00 2.51 4.31
C ASN A 179 -25.87 2.58 3.03
N GLY A 180 -26.52 3.72 2.79
CA GLY A 180 -27.34 3.96 1.60
C GLY A 180 -26.59 4.53 0.40
N GLY A 181 -25.30 4.84 0.57
CA GLY A 181 -24.51 5.64 -0.37
C GLY A 181 -24.89 7.13 -0.35
N MET A 182 -24.13 7.94 -1.10
CA MET A 182 -24.62 9.21 -1.64
C MET A 182 -25.45 8.99 -2.92
#